data_AF-A0A5E3WPB0-F1
#
_entry.id   AF-A0A5E3WPB0-F1
#
_cell.length_a   1.000
_cell.length_b   1.000
_cell.length_c   1.000
_cell.angle_alpha   90.00
_cell.angle_beta   90.00
_cell.angle_gamma   90.00
#
_symmetry.space_group_name_H-M   'P 1'
#
loop_
_entity.id
_entity.type
_entity.pdbx_description
1 polymer ?
#
loop_
_entity_poly.entity_id
_entity_poly.type
_entity_poly.pdbx_seq_one_letter_code
_entity_poly.pdbx_strand_id
1 'polypeptide(L)'
;MEDDPINIDGVTKLDVPEDELYYMSWSPEKRLNVKAGERVLQQIRDDPGLVTAQLRDAWTAARVSASDAGSAGQAFAEVVKNMWWAFGVCQQYKDHKLSLEAWSRMYDAGLPDLVLDIIMATDFWTLPQSNAVGHLFDIHTRIAWSSQHSYQPFRQRVLSHSDALWTAMWNNRDIIASWHSDKPPVANLQEHPSVQALVIYFVLYRQTETPLAPSSHMPHFSLHAWTTAKCRSMYFDTVYLCDDGVIGPTLRNPTFIDEAIIDGIGIGPCYARLADLLRGEGPWQWDRPDEVERALNFFDSLLHVDTPEHRELVVGAGRHRIPHLVATIAKKYALSGGLRTYPRFYNFAFSIIAKAIQYDLIMRSSSERMESLVVPGEDLILILSCSIDVLAVHGNDESTLDKARPAYDSVKEGLLVCVQAYYDWALKIKGQPRGTTTALERDLLCGLQRGAQEHWWPSLRALTAAKRRCEGRNKDMAKFGTLWKGFGALLGCNIKRERDRDASEAANRCVRIECEYHRKPAEKRLLRCKGCGVFYCSRDCQVAFVFIEDIGYAD
;
A
#
# COMPACT_ATOMS: atom_id res chain seq x y z
N MET A 1 1.42 29.06 13.57
CA MET A 1 1.05 27.97 12.66
C MET A 1 -0.23 27.42 13.24
N GLU A 2 -1.35 27.94 12.76
CA GLU A 2 -2.65 27.32 13.00
C GLU A 2 -2.67 26.12 12.05
N ASP A 3 -2.74 24.91 12.61
CA ASP A 3 -2.87 23.69 11.83
C ASP A 3 -4.22 23.74 11.10
N ASP A 4 -4.18 23.83 9.77
CA ASP A 4 -5.36 23.65 8.95
C ASP A 4 -6.02 22.33 9.34
N PRO A 5 -7.32 22.30 9.70
CA PRO A 5 -8.01 21.05 10.00
C PRO A 5 -7.87 20.15 8.77
N ILE A 6 -7.31 18.96 8.99
CA ILE A 6 -7.18 17.92 7.97
C ILE A 6 -8.57 17.80 7.32
N ASN A 7 -8.64 18.05 6.02
CA ASN A 7 -9.86 17.89 5.24
C ASN A 7 -10.20 16.38 5.20
N ILE A 8 -11.03 15.94 6.14
CA ILE A 8 -11.48 14.54 6.30
C ILE A 8 -12.62 14.22 5.31
N ASP A 9 -13.10 15.19 4.53
CA ASP A 9 -14.24 14.98 3.61
C ASP A 9 -13.93 14.04 2.43
N GLY A 10 -12.65 13.71 2.20
CA GLY A 10 -12.27 12.71 1.19
C GLY A 10 -12.57 11.25 1.58
N VAL A 11 -12.91 10.98 2.85
CA VAL A 11 -13.20 9.62 3.36
C VAL A 11 -14.65 9.49 3.88
N THR A 12 -15.34 10.61 4.12
CA THR A 12 -16.69 10.62 4.74
C THR A 12 -17.81 10.21 3.79
N LYS A 13 -17.54 10.10 2.49
CA LYS A 13 -18.37 9.37 1.54
C LYS A 13 -17.59 8.19 0.99
N LEU A 14 -17.57 7.11 1.76
CA LEU A 14 -17.77 5.81 1.14
C LEU A 14 -19.13 5.90 0.43
N ASP A 15 -19.15 6.44 -0.79
CA ASP A 15 -20.27 6.40 -1.74
C ASP A 15 -20.43 4.93 -2.15
N VAL A 16 -20.78 4.09 -1.18
CA VAL A 16 -21.39 2.80 -1.44
C VAL A 16 -22.81 3.18 -1.81
N PRO A 17 -23.23 3.04 -3.08
CA PRO A 17 -24.57 3.40 -3.47
C PRO A 17 -25.55 2.61 -2.58
N GLU A 18 -26.38 3.29 -1.79
CA GLU A 18 -27.40 2.63 -0.96
C GLU A 18 -28.31 1.72 -1.81
N ASP A 19 -28.37 1.98 -3.12
CA ASP A 19 -29.26 1.33 -4.08
C ASP A 19 -28.61 0.18 -4.90
N GLU A 20 -27.29 -0.04 -4.84
CA GLU A 20 -26.63 -1.16 -5.56
C GLU A 20 -26.53 -2.46 -4.74
N LEU A 21 -27.01 -2.46 -3.49
CA LEU A 21 -27.07 -3.64 -2.64
C LEU A 21 -28.32 -4.50 -2.93
N TYR A 22 -28.20 -5.38 -3.93
CA TYR A 22 -28.86 -6.69 -4.04
C TYR A 22 -30.39 -6.79 -4.19
N TYR A 23 -30.88 -6.72 -5.43
CA TYR A 23 -32.09 -7.43 -5.85
C TYR A 23 -31.74 -8.68 -6.67
N MET A 24 -31.37 -9.77 -6.00
CA MET A 24 -31.24 -11.09 -6.63
C MET A 24 -32.51 -11.92 -6.41
N SER A 25 -32.99 -12.58 -7.46
CA SER A 25 -34.08 -13.57 -7.36
C SER A 25 -33.67 -14.72 -6.42
N TRP A 26 -34.40 -14.87 -5.31
CA TRP A 26 -34.09 -15.86 -4.28
C TRP A 26 -34.50 -17.28 -4.72
N SER A 27 -33.60 -18.26 -4.56
CA SER A 27 -33.94 -19.67 -4.68
C SER A 27 -34.95 -20.11 -3.58
N PRO A 28 -35.68 -21.21 -3.75
CA PRO A 28 -36.61 -21.70 -2.72
C PRO A 28 -35.96 -21.95 -1.35
N GLU A 29 -34.74 -22.48 -1.33
CA GLU A 29 -33.95 -22.69 -0.11
C GLU A 29 -33.65 -21.36 0.60
N LYS A 30 -33.29 -20.35 -0.17
CA LYS A 30 -33.10 -18.98 0.30
C LYS A 30 -34.35 -18.41 0.97
N ARG A 31 -35.56 -18.68 0.44
CA ARG A 31 -36.83 -18.23 1.06
C ARG A 31 -37.10 -18.87 2.41
N LEU A 32 -36.78 -20.16 2.58
CA LEU A 32 -36.93 -20.85 3.86
C LEU A 32 -36.01 -20.26 4.92
N ASN A 33 -34.77 -19.97 4.54
CA ASN A 33 -33.81 -19.35 5.43
C ASN A 33 -34.22 -17.90 5.83
N VAL A 34 -34.80 -17.13 4.90
CA VAL A 34 -35.33 -15.79 5.20
C VAL A 34 -36.41 -15.85 6.28
N LYS A 35 -37.37 -16.80 6.18
CA LYS A 35 -38.41 -16.97 7.22
C LYS A 35 -37.82 -17.35 8.57
N ALA A 36 -36.77 -18.17 8.60
CA ALA A 36 -36.07 -18.49 9.84
C ALA A 36 -35.41 -17.24 10.45
N GLY A 37 -34.75 -16.42 9.63
CA GLY A 37 -34.20 -15.13 10.01
C GLY A 37 -35.26 -14.14 10.51
N GLU A 38 -36.41 -14.03 9.85
CA GLU A 38 -37.54 -13.19 10.28
C GLU A 38 -38.04 -13.58 11.68
N ARG A 39 -38.15 -14.88 11.95
CA ARG A 39 -38.55 -15.36 13.29
C ARG A 39 -37.55 -14.98 14.36
N VAL A 40 -36.25 -15.18 14.12
CA VAL A 40 -35.20 -14.78 15.07
C VAL A 40 -35.15 -13.27 15.23
N LEU A 41 -35.32 -12.51 14.16
CA LEU A 41 -35.38 -11.05 14.22
C LEU A 41 -36.57 -10.56 15.06
N GLN A 42 -37.72 -11.22 14.94
CA GLN A 42 -38.88 -10.94 15.78
C GLN A 42 -38.60 -11.28 17.26
N GLN A 43 -37.91 -12.39 17.54
CA GLN A 43 -37.45 -12.70 18.90
C GLN A 43 -36.49 -11.65 19.45
N ILE A 44 -35.55 -11.13 18.65
CA ILE A 44 -34.66 -10.03 19.07
C ILE A 44 -35.46 -8.77 19.44
N ARG A 45 -36.57 -8.49 18.73
CA ARG A 45 -37.45 -7.35 19.04
C ARG A 45 -38.27 -7.57 20.30
N ASP A 46 -38.76 -8.78 20.50
CA ASP A 46 -39.68 -9.08 21.61
C ASP A 46 -38.89 -9.32 22.91
N ASP A 47 -37.91 -10.22 22.86
CA ASP A 47 -37.06 -10.61 23.98
C ASP A 47 -35.64 -11.00 23.50
N PRO A 48 -34.71 -10.04 23.39
CA PRO A 48 -33.33 -10.35 23.00
C PRO A 48 -32.61 -11.22 24.03
N GLY A 49 -33.06 -11.27 25.28
CA GLY A 49 -32.49 -12.13 26.33
C GLY A 49 -32.64 -13.62 26.01
N LEU A 50 -33.78 -13.99 25.42
CA LEU A 50 -34.01 -15.36 24.94
C LEU A 50 -33.02 -15.77 23.85
N VAL A 51 -32.74 -14.88 22.88
CA VAL A 51 -31.80 -15.15 21.79
C VAL A 51 -30.36 -15.24 22.32
N THR A 52 -29.98 -14.35 23.26
CA THR A 52 -28.69 -14.45 23.95
C THR A 52 -28.54 -15.77 24.69
N ALA A 53 -29.58 -16.21 25.43
CA ALA A 53 -29.54 -17.47 26.17
C ALA A 53 -29.39 -18.68 25.22
N GLN A 54 -30.14 -18.70 24.12
CA GLN A 54 -30.04 -19.76 23.10
C GLN A 54 -28.64 -19.86 22.50
N LEU A 55 -28.03 -18.72 22.15
CA LEU A 55 -26.65 -18.70 21.63
C LEU A 55 -25.65 -19.20 22.69
N ARG A 56 -25.81 -18.75 23.94
CA ARG A 56 -24.93 -19.16 25.05
C ARG A 56 -25.00 -20.66 25.30
N ASP A 57 -26.21 -21.21 25.41
CA ASP A 57 -26.44 -22.63 25.68
C ASP A 57 -25.89 -23.50 24.55
N ALA A 58 -26.13 -23.09 23.30
CA ALA A 58 -25.59 -23.79 22.13
C ALA A 58 -24.06 -23.74 22.09
N TRP A 59 -23.46 -22.59 22.41
CA TRP A 59 -22.01 -22.44 22.51
C TRP A 59 -21.42 -23.32 23.62
N THR A 60 -21.98 -23.28 24.82
CA THR A 60 -21.53 -24.11 25.95
C THR A 60 -21.60 -25.60 25.61
N ALA A 61 -22.69 -26.06 24.97
CA ALA A 61 -22.83 -27.45 24.54
C ALA A 61 -21.76 -27.84 23.50
N ALA A 62 -21.48 -26.94 22.54
CA ALA A 62 -20.46 -27.18 21.52
C ALA A 62 -19.05 -27.28 22.12
N ARG A 63 -18.69 -26.43 23.09
CA ARG A 63 -17.39 -26.48 23.78
C ARG A 63 -17.17 -27.77 24.54
N VAL A 64 -18.18 -28.22 25.30
CA VAL A 64 -18.09 -29.46 26.09
C VAL A 64 -17.92 -30.68 25.17
N SER A 65 -18.47 -30.62 23.97
CA SER A 65 -18.47 -31.72 22.99
C SER A 65 -17.34 -31.62 21.96
N ALA A 66 -16.30 -30.80 22.18
CA ALA A 66 -15.25 -30.57 21.18
C ALA A 66 -14.52 -31.85 20.73
N SER A 67 -14.55 -32.93 21.52
CA SER A 67 -14.02 -34.25 21.15
C SER A 67 -14.98 -35.11 20.31
N ASP A 68 -16.27 -34.80 20.29
CA ASP A 68 -17.31 -35.51 19.55
C ASP A 68 -18.01 -34.53 18.60
N ALA A 69 -17.41 -34.34 17.42
CA ALA A 69 -17.78 -33.37 16.40
C ALA A 69 -19.19 -33.54 15.78
N GLY A 70 -20.04 -34.40 16.36
CA GLY A 70 -21.34 -34.81 15.83
C GLY A 70 -22.45 -33.76 15.93
N SER A 71 -23.16 -33.68 17.06
CA SER A 71 -24.47 -33.01 17.13
C SER A 71 -24.47 -31.61 17.74
N ALA A 72 -23.68 -31.37 18.80
CA ALA A 72 -23.69 -30.09 19.52
C ALA A 72 -23.10 -28.95 18.67
N GLY A 73 -22.02 -29.23 17.94
CA GLY A 73 -21.44 -28.26 16.99
C GLY A 73 -22.42 -27.88 15.87
N GLN A 74 -23.21 -28.82 15.37
CA GLN A 74 -24.24 -28.56 14.35
C GLN A 74 -25.37 -27.69 14.91
N ALA A 75 -25.81 -27.95 16.14
CA ALA A 75 -26.82 -27.13 16.80
C ALA A 75 -26.36 -25.68 16.96
N PHE A 76 -25.10 -25.48 17.40
CA PHE A 76 -24.49 -24.15 17.48
C PHE A 76 -24.42 -23.46 16.12
N ALA A 77 -23.94 -24.14 15.09
CA ALA A 77 -23.86 -23.58 13.74
C ALA A 77 -25.24 -23.19 13.17
N GLU A 78 -26.28 -23.96 13.47
CA GLU A 78 -27.65 -23.65 13.03
C GLU A 78 -28.23 -22.43 13.76
N VAL A 79 -28.00 -22.30 15.08
CA VAL A 79 -28.37 -21.08 15.83
C VAL A 79 -27.69 -19.85 15.24
N VAL A 80 -26.37 -19.93 15.04
CA VAL A 80 -25.57 -18.85 14.45
C VAL A 80 -26.05 -18.51 13.03
N LYS A 81 -26.30 -19.52 12.19
CA LYS A 81 -26.82 -19.32 10.83
C LYS A 81 -28.16 -18.60 10.83
N ASN A 82 -29.08 -18.97 11.72
CA ASN A 82 -30.39 -18.31 11.82
C ASN A 82 -30.28 -16.86 12.29
N MET A 83 -29.37 -16.56 13.22
CA MET A 83 -29.04 -15.20 13.61
C MET A 83 -28.43 -14.40 12.45
N TRP A 84 -27.51 -14.99 11.69
CA TRP A 84 -26.92 -14.35 10.51
C TRP A 84 -27.98 -13.96 9.49
N TRP A 85 -28.95 -14.83 9.22
CA TRP A 85 -30.11 -14.51 8.39
C TRP A 85 -30.97 -13.39 8.99
N ALA A 86 -31.17 -13.37 10.30
CA ALA A 86 -31.94 -12.31 10.98
C ALA A 86 -31.31 -10.92 10.77
N PHE A 87 -29.99 -10.79 10.96
CA PHE A 87 -29.28 -9.53 10.70
C PHE A 87 -29.20 -9.21 9.21
N GLY A 88 -29.16 -10.22 8.34
CA GLY A 88 -29.31 -10.06 6.89
C GLY A 88 -30.64 -9.39 6.51
N VAL A 89 -31.74 -9.92 7.02
CA VAL A 89 -33.09 -9.37 6.81
C VAL A 89 -33.20 -7.97 7.40
N CYS A 90 -32.70 -7.74 8.61
CA CYS A 90 -32.71 -6.42 9.26
C CYS A 90 -32.02 -5.33 8.43
N GLN A 91 -30.93 -5.66 7.74
CA GLN A 91 -30.18 -4.69 6.94
C GLN A 91 -30.77 -4.47 5.55
N GLN A 92 -31.31 -5.52 4.92
CA GLN A 92 -31.81 -5.45 3.56
C GLN A 92 -33.20 -4.79 3.45
N TYR A 93 -34.08 -5.01 4.43
CA TYR A 93 -35.47 -4.56 4.32
C TYR A 93 -35.77 -3.40 5.28
N LYS A 94 -36.23 -2.27 4.73
CA LYS A 94 -36.53 -1.05 5.49
C LYS A 94 -37.53 -1.30 6.64
N ASP A 95 -38.58 -2.09 6.40
CA ASP A 95 -39.60 -2.44 7.39
C ASP A 95 -39.08 -3.41 8.47
N HIS A 96 -37.91 -4.01 8.24
CA HIS A 96 -37.27 -4.94 9.15
C HIS A 96 -36.18 -4.30 10.02
N LYS A 97 -35.84 -3.02 9.81
CA LYS A 97 -34.86 -2.32 10.65
C LYS A 97 -35.29 -2.35 12.12
N LEU A 98 -34.34 -2.67 13.01
CA LEU A 98 -34.54 -2.60 14.45
C LEU A 98 -34.67 -1.13 14.88
N SER A 99 -35.54 -0.83 15.84
CA SER A 99 -35.61 0.52 16.45
C SER A 99 -34.41 0.75 17.37
N LEU A 100 -34.12 2.01 17.71
CA LEU A 100 -33.07 2.34 18.71
C LEU A 100 -33.33 1.62 20.05
N GLU A 101 -34.59 1.52 20.47
CA GLU A 101 -34.99 0.80 21.67
C GLU A 101 -34.69 -0.71 21.57
N ALA A 102 -34.97 -1.33 20.42
CA ALA A 102 -34.66 -2.74 20.21
C ALA A 102 -33.14 -2.99 20.23
N TRP A 103 -32.34 -2.10 19.63
CA TRP A 103 -30.87 -2.15 19.75
C TRP A 103 -30.43 -2.02 21.20
N SER A 104 -30.95 -1.03 21.96
CA SER A 104 -30.61 -0.86 23.37
C SER A 104 -30.90 -2.13 24.17
N ARG A 105 -32.12 -2.68 24.05
CA ARG A 105 -32.49 -3.92 24.75
C ARG A 105 -31.60 -5.10 24.35
N MET A 106 -31.18 -5.17 23.09
CA MET A 106 -30.27 -6.20 22.60
C MET A 106 -28.86 -6.08 23.21
N TYR A 107 -28.34 -4.85 23.32
CA TYR A 107 -27.09 -4.58 24.02
C TYR A 107 -27.22 -4.86 25.53
N ASP A 108 -28.32 -4.46 26.17
CA ASP A 108 -28.56 -4.72 27.59
C ASP A 108 -28.69 -6.22 27.88
N ALA A 109 -29.25 -6.98 26.94
CA ALA A 109 -29.29 -8.44 26.99
C ALA A 109 -27.91 -9.11 26.76
N GLY A 110 -26.86 -8.35 26.45
CA GLY A 110 -25.50 -8.84 26.28
C GLY A 110 -25.26 -9.64 24.99
N LEU A 111 -26.12 -9.51 23.98
CA LEU A 111 -25.96 -10.30 22.74
C LEU A 111 -24.67 -9.95 21.98
N PRO A 112 -24.33 -8.67 21.73
CA PRO A 112 -23.07 -8.30 21.07
C PRO A 112 -21.83 -8.76 21.84
N ASP A 113 -21.86 -8.60 23.17
CA ASP A 113 -20.74 -8.98 24.05
C ASP A 113 -20.53 -10.50 24.01
N LEU A 114 -21.62 -11.29 24.05
CA LEU A 114 -21.53 -12.75 23.92
C LEU A 114 -20.97 -13.19 22.56
N VAL A 115 -21.37 -12.53 21.46
CA VAL A 115 -20.81 -12.82 20.13
C VAL A 115 -19.30 -12.59 20.12
N LEU A 116 -18.83 -11.49 20.71
CA LEU A 116 -17.41 -11.19 20.84
C LEU A 116 -16.70 -12.19 21.76
N ASP A 117 -17.27 -12.53 22.92
CA ASP A 117 -16.71 -13.50 23.85
C ASP A 117 -16.52 -14.88 23.20
N ILE A 118 -17.46 -15.28 22.34
CA ILE A 118 -17.34 -16.50 21.53
C ILE A 118 -16.17 -16.39 20.56
N ILE A 119 -16.08 -15.29 19.79
CA ILE A 119 -14.99 -15.08 18.83
C ILE A 119 -13.63 -15.08 19.55
N MET A 120 -13.53 -14.44 20.71
CA MET A 120 -12.30 -14.33 21.48
C MET A 120 -11.87 -15.63 22.17
N ALA A 121 -12.77 -16.62 22.29
CA ALA A 121 -12.46 -17.89 22.94
C ALA A 121 -11.42 -18.69 22.14
N THR A 122 -10.45 -19.29 22.81
CA THR A 122 -9.36 -20.02 22.15
C THR A 122 -9.83 -21.28 21.43
N ASP A 123 -10.87 -21.93 21.94
CA ASP A 123 -11.49 -23.13 21.37
C ASP A 123 -12.48 -22.84 20.24
N PHE A 124 -12.83 -21.58 20.00
CA PHE A 124 -13.68 -21.20 18.87
C PHE A 124 -12.99 -21.44 17.52
N TRP A 125 -11.70 -21.13 17.42
CA TRP A 125 -10.93 -21.22 16.18
C TRP A 125 -10.64 -22.67 15.78
N THR A 126 -10.76 -23.62 16.70
CA THR A 126 -10.52 -25.04 16.48
C THR A 126 -11.80 -25.82 16.15
N LEU A 127 -12.95 -25.15 16.10
CA LEU A 127 -14.21 -25.80 15.74
C LEU A 127 -14.14 -26.36 14.31
N PRO A 128 -14.62 -27.60 14.08
CA PRO A 128 -14.59 -28.24 12.76
C PRO A 128 -15.55 -27.61 11.73
N GLN A 129 -16.34 -26.58 12.11
CA GLN A 129 -17.39 -25.99 11.28
C GLN A 129 -17.06 -24.55 10.87
N SER A 130 -16.30 -24.40 9.78
CA SER A 130 -15.90 -23.10 9.19
C SER A 130 -17.08 -22.14 8.92
N ASN A 131 -18.26 -22.66 8.63
CA ASN A 131 -19.45 -21.85 8.35
C ASN A 131 -19.98 -21.10 9.58
N ALA A 132 -19.99 -21.72 10.76
CA ALA A 132 -20.45 -21.06 11.99
C ALA A 132 -19.55 -19.87 12.32
N VAL A 133 -18.25 -20.07 12.15
CA VAL A 133 -17.24 -19.06 12.33
C VAL A 133 -17.46 -17.87 11.38
N GLY A 134 -17.60 -18.14 10.09
CA GLY A 134 -17.85 -17.10 9.09
C GLY A 134 -19.16 -16.34 9.29
N HIS A 135 -20.20 -17.00 9.82
CA HIS A 135 -21.48 -16.36 10.16
C HIS A 135 -21.38 -15.50 11.43
N LEU A 136 -20.65 -15.93 12.46
CA LEU A 136 -20.45 -15.12 13.68
C LEU A 136 -19.70 -13.83 13.41
N PHE A 137 -18.64 -13.90 12.59
CA PHE A 137 -17.94 -12.70 12.13
C PHE A 137 -18.88 -11.76 11.37
N ASP A 138 -19.71 -12.28 10.48
CA ASP A 138 -20.67 -11.44 9.77
C ASP A 138 -21.71 -10.83 10.71
N ILE A 139 -22.24 -11.58 11.68
CA ILE A 139 -23.15 -11.05 12.70
C ILE A 139 -22.47 -9.89 13.43
N HIS A 140 -21.24 -10.10 13.87
CA HIS A 140 -20.46 -9.08 14.56
C HIS A 140 -20.23 -7.84 13.70
N THR A 141 -19.73 -8.01 12.47
CA THR A 141 -19.56 -6.98 11.45
C THR A 141 -20.86 -6.20 11.23
N ARG A 142 -22.02 -6.88 11.15
CA ARG A 142 -23.33 -6.24 10.97
C ARG A 142 -23.78 -5.42 12.19
N ILE A 143 -23.55 -5.93 13.40
CA ILE A 143 -23.83 -5.22 14.66
C ILE A 143 -22.94 -3.96 14.76
N ALA A 144 -21.65 -4.10 14.47
CA ALA A 144 -20.68 -3.01 14.50
C ALA A 144 -21.00 -1.94 13.42
N TRP A 145 -21.36 -2.36 12.20
CA TRP A 145 -21.78 -1.44 11.13
C TRP A 145 -23.05 -0.66 11.45
N SER A 146 -24.06 -1.30 12.05
CA SER A 146 -25.28 -0.58 12.45
C SER A 146 -24.98 0.50 13.50
N SER A 147 -24.01 0.25 14.38
CA SER A 147 -23.51 1.24 15.35
C SER A 147 -22.77 2.41 14.69
N GLN A 148 -22.17 2.19 13.52
CA GLN A 148 -21.54 3.24 12.70
C GLN A 148 -22.57 4.25 12.17
N HIS A 149 -23.67 3.81 11.55
CA HIS A 149 -24.55 4.72 10.81
C HIS A 149 -25.76 5.25 11.60
N SER A 150 -26.36 4.43 12.46
CA SER A 150 -27.69 4.74 13.00
C SER A 150 -27.72 4.85 14.52
N TYR A 151 -26.68 4.38 15.22
CA TYR A 151 -26.72 4.25 16.68
C TYR A 151 -25.38 4.61 17.33
N GLN A 152 -25.01 5.90 17.26
CA GLN A 152 -23.80 6.45 17.87
C GLN A 152 -23.55 6.03 19.35
N PRO A 153 -24.57 5.92 20.23
CA PRO A 153 -24.35 5.57 21.64
C PRO A 153 -23.64 4.23 21.87
N PHE A 154 -23.72 3.27 20.92
CA PHE A 154 -23.14 1.94 21.10
C PHE A 154 -21.70 1.81 20.58
N ARG A 155 -21.17 2.82 19.87
CA ARG A 155 -19.82 2.75 19.28
C ARG A 155 -18.74 2.49 20.34
N GLN A 156 -18.81 3.18 21.47
CA GLN A 156 -17.84 3.00 22.57
C GLN A 156 -17.92 1.60 23.20
N ARG A 157 -19.12 1.00 23.24
CA ARG A 157 -19.29 -0.37 23.74
C ARG A 157 -18.73 -1.42 22.77
N VAL A 158 -18.83 -1.19 21.46
CA VAL A 158 -18.15 -2.06 20.48
C VAL A 158 -16.63 -1.94 20.60
N LEU A 159 -16.12 -0.72 20.79
CA LEU A 159 -14.69 -0.46 20.93
C LEU A 159 -14.12 -0.93 22.28
N SER A 160 -14.91 -1.06 23.35
CA SER A 160 -14.38 -1.50 24.67
C SER A 160 -13.83 -2.93 24.68
N HIS A 161 -14.17 -3.75 23.68
CA HIS A 161 -13.66 -5.12 23.52
C HIS A 161 -12.61 -5.27 22.41
N SER A 162 -12.28 -4.18 21.71
CA SER A 162 -11.39 -4.18 20.55
C SER A 162 -10.02 -4.81 20.84
N ASP A 163 -9.34 -4.39 21.91
CA ASP A 163 -7.99 -4.89 22.21
C ASP A 163 -7.96 -6.39 22.49
N ALA A 164 -8.95 -6.90 23.22
CA ALA A 164 -9.09 -8.33 23.49
C ALA A 164 -9.42 -9.10 22.20
N LEU A 165 -10.30 -8.55 21.35
CA LEU A 165 -10.63 -9.11 20.05
C LEU A 165 -9.39 -9.24 19.17
N TRP A 166 -8.64 -8.15 19.00
CA TRP A 166 -7.47 -8.14 18.13
C TRP A 166 -6.35 -9.01 18.66
N THR A 167 -6.19 -9.10 19.99
CA THR A 167 -5.25 -10.04 20.62
C THR A 167 -5.63 -11.48 20.31
N ALA A 168 -6.91 -11.84 20.44
CA ALA A 168 -7.40 -13.17 20.09
C ALA A 168 -7.20 -13.47 18.59
N MET A 169 -7.52 -12.53 17.71
CA MET A 169 -7.33 -12.68 16.27
C MET A 169 -5.85 -12.83 15.89
N TRP A 170 -4.97 -12.05 16.50
CA TRP A 170 -3.52 -12.14 16.29
C TRP A 170 -2.96 -13.50 16.73
N ASN A 171 -3.39 -14.00 17.89
CA ASN A 171 -2.96 -15.30 18.42
C ASN A 171 -3.46 -16.48 17.56
N ASN A 172 -4.51 -16.30 16.77
CA ASN A 172 -5.09 -17.33 15.91
C ASN A 172 -4.90 -17.04 14.41
N ARG A 173 -3.99 -16.12 14.05
CA ARG A 173 -3.81 -15.59 12.69
C ARG A 173 -3.56 -16.66 11.62
N ASP A 174 -2.76 -17.69 11.93
CA ASP A 174 -2.44 -18.77 10.98
C ASP A 174 -3.66 -19.65 10.69
N ILE A 175 -4.45 -19.94 11.73
CA ILE A 175 -5.72 -20.66 11.60
C ILE A 175 -6.66 -19.84 10.71
N ILE A 176 -6.80 -18.54 10.99
CA ILE A 176 -7.65 -17.64 10.22
C ILE A 176 -7.21 -17.56 8.75
N ALA A 177 -5.90 -17.46 8.46
CA ALA A 177 -5.39 -17.43 7.09
C ALA A 177 -5.67 -18.71 6.29
N SER A 178 -5.76 -19.85 6.98
CA SER A 178 -6.04 -21.14 6.36
C SER A 178 -7.52 -21.35 6.01
N TRP A 179 -8.42 -20.48 6.47
CA TRP A 179 -9.84 -20.65 6.25
C TRP A 179 -10.22 -20.52 4.78
N HIS A 180 -10.80 -21.59 4.27
CA HIS A 180 -11.53 -21.54 3.02
C HIS A 180 -12.87 -20.88 3.29
N SER A 181 -13.08 -19.68 2.73
CA SER A 181 -14.41 -19.11 2.66
C SER A 181 -15.20 -19.93 1.65
N ASP A 182 -15.89 -20.97 2.13
CA ASP A 182 -16.91 -21.71 1.37
C ASP A 182 -18.14 -20.84 1.07
N LYS A 183 -18.12 -19.56 1.50
CA LYS A 183 -19.18 -18.63 1.18
C LYS A 183 -19.33 -18.55 -0.34
N PRO A 184 -20.53 -18.79 -0.88
CA PRO A 184 -20.81 -18.29 -2.22
C PRO A 184 -20.49 -16.79 -2.19
N PRO A 185 -19.88 -16.21 -3.22
CA PRO A 185 -19.56 -14.78 -3.25
C PRO A 185 -20.86 -13.99 -3.14
N VAL A 186 -21.30 -13.73 -1.90
CA VAL A 186 -22.44 -12.89 -1.58
C VAL A 186 -21.86 -11.50 -1.68
N ALA A 187 -21.96 -10.98 -2.88
CA ALA A 187 -21.26 -9.82 -3.38
C ALA A 187 -19.85 -10.06 -3.88
N ASN A 188 -19.48 -9.30 -4.91
CA ASN A 188 -18.18 -9.27 -5.58
C ASN A 188 -16.98 -9.04 -4.64
N LEU A 189 -17.21 -8.94 -3.33
CA LEU A 189 -16.24 -8.85 -2.26
C LEU A 189 -15.76 -10.26 -1.92
N GLN A 190 -14.71 -10.73 -2.60
CA GLN A 190 -13.99 -11.96 -2.23
C GLN A 190 -13.20 -11.80 -0.91
N GLU A 191 -13.66 -10.93 -0.01
CA GLU A 191 -12.97 -10.55 1.22
C GLU A 191 -13.19 -11.58 2.32
N HIS A 192 -12.11 -11.86 3.04
CA HIS A 192 -12.17 -12.66 4.24
C HIS A 192 -12.94 -11.90 5.35
N PRO A 193 -13.85 -12.53 6.12
CA PRO A 193 -14.65 -11.82 7.13
C PRO A 193 -13.84 -11.06 8.19
N SER A 194 -12.64 -11.54 8.52
CA SER A 194 -11.71 -10.83 9.42
C SER A 194 -11.24 -9.48 8.87
N VAL A 195 -11.10 -9.36 7.54
CA VAL A 195 -10.71 -8.14 6.85
C VAL A 195 -11.86 -7.12 6.91
N GLN A 196 -13.11 -7.58 6.74
CA GLN A 196 -14.28 -6.73 6.90
C GLN A 196 -14.40 -6.21 8.33
N ALA A 197 -14.20 -7.06 9.34
CA ALA A 197 -14.19 -6.65 10.73
C ALA A 197 -13.13 -5.55 10.97
N LEU A 198 -11.92 -5.71 10.42
CA LEU A 198 -10.85 -4.73 10.54
C LEU A 198 -11.22 -3.37 9.94
N VAL A 199 -11.81 -3.36 8.74
CA VAL A 199 -12.29 -2.13 8.08
C VAL A 199 -13.35 -1.43 8.95
N ILE A 200 -14.27 -2.18 9.53
CA ILE A 200 -15.33 -1.60 10.37
C ILE A 200 -14.76 -1.00 11.64
N TYR A 201 -13.87 -1.70 12.34
CA TYR A 201 -13.23 -1.14 13.53
C TYR A 201 -12.41 0.10 13.21
N PHE A 202 -11.70 0.10 12.07
CA PHE A 202 -10.99 1.29 11.61
C PHE A 202 -11.93 2.48 11.46
N VAL A 203 -13.07 2.29 10.78
CA VAL A 203 -14.07 3.35 10.62
C VAL A 203 -14.65 3.77 11.97
N LEU A 204 -14.92 2.83 12.88
CA LEU A 204 -15.41 3.13 14.23
C LEU A 204 -14.43 4.01 15.01
N TYR A 205 -13.14 3.65 15.07
CA TYR A 205 -12.11 4.45 15.74
C TYR A 205 -12.02 5.87 15.17
N ARG A 206 -12.06 6.00 13.84
CA ARG A 206 -12.05 7.32 13.20
C ARG A 206 -13.28 8.15 13.54
N GLN A 207 -14.46 7.54 13.55
CA GLN A 207 -15.71 8.25 13.84
C GLN A 207 -15.91 8.60 15.31
N THR A 208 -15.24 7.88 16.23
CA THR A 208 -15.30 8.18 17.67
C THR A 208 -14.11 9.02 18.14
N GLU A 209 -13.19 9.37 17.24
CA GLU A 209 -11.91 10.03 17.56
C GLU A 209 -11.17 9.33 18.71
N THR A 210 -11.40 8.03 18.86
CA THR A 210 -10.81 7.24 19.94
C THR A 210 -9.44 6.75 19.45
N PRO A 211 -8.34 7.11 20.11
CA PRO A 211 -7.05 6.61 19.71
C PRO A 211 -6.97 5.10 19.93
N LEU A 212 -6.30 4.40 19.03
CA LEU A 212 -6.01 2.98 19.21
C LEU A 212 -5.04 2.82 20.38
N ALA A 213 -5.29 1.87 21.27
CA ALA A 213 -4.38 1.60 22.37
C ALA A 213 -3.03 1.11 21.83
N PRO A 214 -1.88 1.54 22.39
CA PRO A 214 -0.57 1.05 21.99
C PRO A 214 -0.39 -0.47 22.12
N SER A 215 -1.15 -1.10 23.02
CA SER A 215 -1.18 -2.55 23.23
C SER A 215 -2.10 -3.30 22.26
N SER A 216 -2.80 -2.59 21.37
CA SER A 216 -3.74 -3.21 20.46
C SER A 216 -3.01 -4.01 19.38
N HIS A 217 -3.44 -5.26 19.17
CA HIS A 217 -2.93 -6.10 18.09
C HIS A 217 -3.61 -5.82 16.73
N MET A 218 -4.48 -4.81 16.65
CA MET A 218 -5.14 -4.45 15.39
C MET A 218 -4.16 -4.15 14.25
N PRO A 219 -3.05 -3.41 14.45
CA PRO A 219 -2.08 -3.15 13.38
C PRO A 219 -1.28 -4.40 13.02
N HIS A 220 -0.98 -5.26 14.02
CA HIS A 220 -0.32 -6.55 13.82
C HIS A 220 -1.16 -7.43 12.89
N PHE A 221 -2.44 -7.59 13.24
CA PHE A 221 -3.38 -8.37 12.45
C PHE A 221 -3.65 -7.76 11.07
N SER A 222 -3.73 -6.43 10.96
CA SER A 222 -3.86 -5.74 9.67
C SER A 222 -2.70 -6.09 8.74
N LEU A 223 -1.46 -6.01 9.24
CA LEU A 223 -0.28 -6.35 8.43
C LEU A 223 -0.29 -7.82 8.01
N HIS A 224 -0.70 -8.73 8.90
CA HIS A 224 -0.82 -10.15 8.57
C HIS A 224 -1.91 -10.42 7.53
N ALA A 225 -3.07 -9.79 7.67
CA ALA A 225 -4.15 -9.89 6.70
C ALA A 225 -3.69 -9.35 5.33
N TRP A 226 -2.91 -8.26 5.34
CA TRP A 226 -2.29 -7.71 4.15
C TRP A 226 -1.33 -8.69 3.45
N THR A 227 -0.41 -9.29 4.21
CA THR A 227 0.60 -10.21 3.65
C THR A 227 0.02 -11.54 3.17
N THR A 228 -1.11 -11.98 3.72
CA THR A 228 -1.72 -13.29 3.41
C THR A 228 -2.86 -13.23 2.40
N ALA A 229 -3.40 -12.04 2.10
CA ALA A 229 -4.50 -11.91 1.15
C ALA A 229 -4.15 -12.44 -0.26
N LYS A 230 -5.14 -13.04 -0.92
CA LYS A 230 -4.96 -13.63 -2.26
C LYS A 230 -5.19 -12.64 -3.38
N CYS A 231 -5.98 -11.60 -3.16
CA CYS A 231 -6.30 -10.59 -4.15
C CYS A 231 -6.50 -9.23 -3.48
N ARG A 232 -6.33 -8.16 -4.26
CA ARG A 232 -6.73 -6.83 -3.84
C ARG A 232 -8.24 -6.76 -3.72
N SER A 233 -8.73 -6.34 -2.57
CA SER A 233 -10.14 -6.06 -2.35
C SER A 233 -10.40 -4.56 -2.40
N MET A 234 -11.65 -4.14 -2.58
CA MET A 234 -11.96 -2.72 -2.71
C MET A 234 -11.72 -1.93 -1.42
N TYR A 235 -11.76 -2.61 -0.26
CA TYR A 235 -11.45 -2.01 1.02
C TYR A 235 -10.02 -2.27 1.47
N PHE A 236 -9.19 -2.92 0.66
CA PHE A 236 -7.84 -3.29 1.06
C PHE A 236 -6.93 -2.07 1.25
N ASP A 237 -7.18 -1.02 0.49
CA ASP A 237 -6.50 0.26 0.70
C ASP A 237 -6.88 0.87 2.05
N THR A 238 -8.03 0.48 2.64
CA THR A 238 -8.54 0.87 3.96
C THR A 238 -8.09 -0.07 5.09
N VAL A 239 -7.86 -1.34 4.80
CA VAL A 239 -7.19 -2.30 5.70
C VAL A 239 -5.80 -1.77 6.08
N TYR A 240 -5.08 -1.28 5.07
CA TYR A 240 -3.86 -0.51 5.25
C TYR A 240 -4.03 0.77 6.09
N LEU A 241 -5.18 1.46 5.97
CA LEU A 241 -5.44 2.73 6.63
C LEU A 241 -5.64 2.65 8.14
N CYS A 242 -5.65 1.46 8.77
CA CYS A 242 -5.52 1.39 10.23
C CYS A 242 -4.29 2.18 10.75
N ASP A 243 -3.37 2.50 9.84
CA ASP A 243 -2.29 3.48 9.92
C ASP A 243 -2.68 4.89 10.41
N ASP A 244 -3.86 5.47 10.09
CA ASP A 244 -4.17 6.86 10.51
C ASP A 244 -4.25 7.04 12.05
N GLY A 245 -4.55 5.97 12.79
CA GLY A 245 -4.47 5.94 14.27
C GLY A 245 -3.08 5.54 14.80
N VAL A 246 -2.16 5.21 13.91
CA VAL A 246 -0.93 4.44 14.13
C VAL A 246 0.32 5.17 13.59
N ILE A 247 0.17 6.26 12.81
CA ILE A 247 1.18 7.34 12.59
C ILE A 247 1.57 8.03 13.92
N GLY A 248 0.96 7.64 15.04
CA GLY A 248 1.44 7.91 16.38
C GLY A 248 2.75 7.17 16.75
N PRO A 249 3.23 7.32 18.00
CA PRO A 249 4.47 6.71 18.48
C PRO A 249 4.50 5.17 18.49
N THR A 250 3.43 4.49 18.05
CA THR A 250 3.26 3.04 18.11
C THR A 250 3.97 2.28 17.00
N LEU A 251 4.06 2.79 15.76
CA LEU A 251 4.84 2.12 14.69
C LEU A 251 6.35 2.20 14.88
N ARG A 252 6.81 3.27 15.54
CA ARG A 252 8.22 3.43 15.91
C ARG A 252 8.58 2.59 17.14
N ASN A 253 7.64 1.85 17.70
CA ASN A 253 7.89 0.97 18.81
C ASN A 253 8.64 -0.27 18.28
N PRO A 254 9.89 -0.51 18.69
CA PRO A 254 10.61 -1.73 18.32
C PRO A 254 9.80 -2.99 18.63
N THR A 255 8.97 -2.98 19.69
CA THR A 255 8.08 -4.09 20.02
C THR A 255 7.11 -4.45 18.89
N PHE A 256 6.57 -3.48 18.15
CA PHE A 256 5.71 -3.78 16.99
C PHE A 256 6.50 -4.47 15.88
N ILE A 257 7.73 -4.01 15.61
CA ILE A 257 8.58 -4.61 14.57
C ILE A 257 8.93 -6.04 14.96
N ASP A 258 9.34 -6.26 16.21
CA ASP A 258 9.66 -7.58 16.75
C ASP A 258 8.44 -8.51 16.67
N GLU A 259 7.33 -8.12 17.30
CA GLU A 259 6.14 -8.97 17.43
C GLU A 259 5.42 -9.16 16.08
N ALA A 260 5.20 -8.11 15.29
CA ALA A 260 4.41 -8.19 14.06
C ALA A 260 5.23 -8.70 12.88
N ILE A 261 6.46 -8.22 12.72
CA ILE A 261 7.23 -8.39 11.48
C ILE A 261 8.31 -9.46 11.65
N ILE A 262 9.13 -9.41 12.69
CA ILE A 262 10.26 -10.33 12.83
C ILE A 262 9.75 -11.70 13.29
N ASP A 263 9.10 -11.76 14.45
CA ASP A 263 8.58 -13.00 15.05
C ASP A 263 7.19 -13.39 14.53
N GLY A 264 6.41 -12.40 14.09
CA GLY A 264 5.03 -12.59 13.63
C GLY A 264 4.95 -13.14 12.22
N ILE A 265 5.08 -12.27 11.22
CA ILE A 265 4.86 -12.56 9.80
C ILE A 265 6.14 -13.01 9.09
N GLY A 266 7.29 -12.50 9.54
CA GLY A 266 8.58 -12.58 8.87
C GLY A 266 8.85 -11.41 7.93
N ILE A 267 10.08 -10.89 7.97
CA ILE A 267 10.59 -9.83 7.07
C ILE A 267 10.43 -10.24 5.59
N GLY A 268 10.75 -11.49 5.27
CA GLY A 268 10.69 -12.02 3.90
C GLY A 268 9.28 -11.96 3.29
N PRO A 269 8.26 -12.60 3.91
CA PRO A 269 6.88 -12.51 3.44
C PRO A 269 6.35 -11.07 3.32
N CYS A 270 6.67 -10.19 4.27
CA CYS A 270 6.29 -8.77 4.21
C CYS A 270 6.83 -8.07 2.96
N TYR A 271 8.14 -8.17 2.70
CA TYR A 271 8.75 -7.51 1.56
C TYR A 271 8.50 -8.23 0.23
N ALA A 272 8.29 -9.54 0.23
CA ALA A 272 7.81 -10.26 -0.94
C ALA A 272 6.46 -9.70 -1.40
N ARG A 273 5.52 -9.51 -0.46
CA ARG A 273 4.22 -8.91 -0.76
C ARG A 273 4.35 -7.48 -1.27
N LEU A 274 5.20 -6.66 -0.64
CA LEU A 274 5.41 -5.28 -1.09
C LEU A 274 5.99 -5.26 -2.52
N ALA A 275 6.93 -6.15 -2.82
CA ALA A 275 7.49 -6.27 -4.15
C ALA A 275 6.43 -6.67 -5.18
N ASP A 276 5.54 -7.62 -4.86
CA ASP A 276 4.44 -8.03 -5.74
C ASP A 276 3.49 -6.86 -6.02
N LEU A 277 3.13 -6.10 -4.98
CA LEU A 277 2.34 -4.87 -5.12
C LEU A 277 3.05 -3.87 -6.03
N LEU A 278 4.33 -3.58 -5.81
CA LEU A 278 5.08 -2.59 -6.60
C LEU A 278 5.30 -3.02 -8.05
N ARG A 279 5.35 -4.31 -8.37
CA ARG A 279 5.36 -4.77 -9.76
C ARG A 279 4.05 -4.47 -10.48
N GLY A 280 2.94 -4.36 -9.76
CA GLY A 280 1.61 -4.11 -10.34
C GLY A 280 1.12 -5.28 -11.20
N GLU A 281 1.61 -6.49 -10.94
CA GLU A 281 1.19 -7.71 -11.62
C GLU A 281 -0.05 -8.29 -10.93
N GLY A 282 -0.93 -8.95 -11.69
CA GLY A 282 -2.12 -9.59 -11.15
C GLY A 282 -1.72 -10.61 -10.06
N PRO A 283 -2.40 -10.63 -8.89
CA PRO A 283 -3.70 -10.00 -8.56
C PRO A 283 -3.60 -8.62 -7.88
N TRP A 284 -2.43 -7.97 -7.88
CA TRP A 284 -2.16 -6.68 -7.23
C TRP A 284 -1.95 -5.55 -8.22
N GLN A 285 -2.69 -5.60 -9.33
CA GLN A 285 -2.64 -4.54 -10.33
C GLN A 285 -3.15 -3.22 -9.74
N TRP A 286 -2.48 -2.14 -10.10
CA TRP A 286 -2.86 -0.76 -9.84
C TRP A 286 -2.60 0.05 -11.10
N ASP A 287 -3.41 1.08 -11.31
CA ASP A 287 -3.32 1.92 -12.51
C ASP A 287 -2.62 3.24 -12.23
N ARG A 288 -2.76 3.73 -10.99
CA ARG A 288 -2.23 5.03 -10.55
C ARG A 288 -1.25 4.91 -9.37
N PRO A 289 -0.20 5.77 -9.31
CA PRO A 289 0.77 5.76 -8.21
C PRO A 289 0.19 6.00 -6.82
N ASP A 290 -0.91 6.72 -6.69
CA ASP A 290 -1.58 6.97 -5.40
C ASP A 290 -2.14 5.68 -4.77
N GLU A 291 -2.39 4.66 -5.58
CA GLU A 291 -2.84 3.34 -5.09
C GLU A 291 -1.73 2.57 -4.36
N VAL A 292 -0.45 2.87 -4.64
CA VAL A 292 0.70 2.28 -3.92
C VAL A 292 1.31 3.23 -2.89
N GLU A 293 0.90 4.50 -2.88
CA GLU A 293 1.42 5.52 -1.98
C GLU A 293 1.31 5.13 -0.50
N ARG A 294 0.16 4.58 -0.10
CA ARG A 294 -0.10 4.21 1.31
C ARG A 294 0.82 3.07 1.77
N ALA A 295 1.04 2.08 0.92
CA ALA A 295 1.99 1.02 1.20
C ALA A 295 3.41 1.59 1.38
N LEU A 296 3.81 2.54 0.52
CA LEU A 296 5.10 3.22 0.66
C LEU A 296 5.18 4.06 1.93
N ASN A 297 4.13 4.78 2.31
CA ASN A 297 4.09 5.51 3.58
C ASN A 297 4.32 4.58 4.78
N PHE A 298 3.56 3.47 4.82
CA PHE A 298 3.68 2.49 5.89
C PHE A 298 5.11 1.94 5.98
N PHE A 299 5.66 1.43 4.87
CA PHE A 299 7.02 0.87 4.88
C PHE A 299 8.11 1.93 5.04
N ASP A 300 7.88 3.18 4.64
CA ASP A 300 8.78 4.27 4.95
C ASP A 300 8.88 4.47 6.47
N SER A 301 7.75 4.49 7.18
CA SER A 301 7.74 4.68 8.64
C SER A 301 8.46 3.56 9.40
N LEU A 302 8.58 2.37 8.80
CA LEU A 302 9.31 1.22 9.35
C LEU A 302 10.82 1.22 9.06
N LEU A 303 11.33 2.12 8.22
CA LEU A 303 12.73 2.10 7.76
C LEU A 303 13.57 3.18 8.46
N HIS A 304 13.75 3.07 9.78
CA HIS A 304 14.73 3.89 10.51
C HIS A 304 16.11 3.20 10.52
N VAL A 305 17.21 3.95 10.75
CA VAL A 305 18.56 3.33 10.77
C VAL A 305 19.11 3.22 12.20
N ASP A 306 18.30 3.62 13.17
CA ASP A 306 18.77 3.90 14.53
C ASP A 306 18.76 2.67 15.44
N THR A 307 18.01 1.60 15.09
CA THR A 307 17.93 0.37 15.89
C THR A 307 18.26 -0.88 15.07
N PRO A 308 18.69 -1.99 15.71
CA PRO A 308 18.98 -3.25 15.02
C PRO A 308 17.80 -3.79 14.20
N GLU A 309 16.58 -3.72 14.74
CA GLU A 309 15.36 -4.24 14.12
C GLU A 309 15.09 -3.52 12.80
N HIS A 310 15.20 -2.19 12.79
CA HIS A 310 15.01 -1.43 11.57
C HIS A 310 16.14 -1.66 10.55
N ARG A 311 17.38 -1.95 11.00
CA ARG A 311 18.47 -2.36 10.07
C ARG A 311 18.13 -3.66 9.36
N GLU A 312 17.52 -4.64 10.05
CA GLU A 312 17.07 -5.88 9.41
C GLU A 312 15.99 -5.61 8.36
N LEU A 313 15.07 -4.68 8.63
CA LEU A 313 14.06 -4.26 7.66
C LEU A 313 14.69 -3.61 6.42
N VAL A 314 15.68 -2.73 6.59
CA VAL A 314 16.40 -2.11 5.45
C VAL A 314 17.10 -3.20 4.61
N VAL A 315 17.76 -4.17 5.24
CA VAL A 315 18.36 -5.31 4.54
C VAL A 315 17.31 -6.16 3.81
N GLY A 316 16.16 -6.41 4.46
CA GLY A 316 15.00 -7.08 3.85
C GLY A 316 14.51 -6.36 2.60
N ALA A 317 14.32 -5.04 2.67
CA ALA A 317 13.92 -4.21 1.54
C ALA A 317 14.93 -4.32 0.38
N GLY A 318 16.23 -4.37 0.66
CA GLY A 318 17.28 -4.59 -0.32
C GLY A 318 17.19 -5.96 -1.01
N ARG A 319 17.03 -7.04 -0.23
CA ARG A 319 16.88 -8.41 -0.73
C ARG A 319 15.71 -8.57 -1.70
N HIS A 320 14.62 -7.85 -1.46
CA HIS A 320 13.43 -7.85 -2.32
C HIS A 320 13.43 -6.76 -3.40
N ARG A 321 14.54 -6.03 -3.57
CA ARG A 321 14.74 -4.94 -4.54
C ARG A 321 13.68 -3.84 -4.46
N ILE A 322 13.18 -3.55 -3.27
CA ILE A 322 12.17 -2.49 -3.06
C ILE A 322 12.65 -1.13 -3.58
N PRO A 323 13.88 -0.64 -3.28
CA PRO A 323 14.35 0.64 -3.81
C PRO A 323 14.35 0.69 -5.34
N HIS A 324 14.70 -0.42 -6.02
CA HIS A 324 14.69 -0.53 -7.47
C HIS A 324 13.27 -0.43 -8.05
N LEU A 325 12.32 -1.18 -7.46
CA LEU A 325 10.92 -1.17 -7.91
C LEU A 325 10.32 0.22 -7.74
N VAL A 326 10.52 0.85 -6.58
CA VAL A 326 10.09 2.22 -6.30
C VAL A 326 10.67 3.21 -7.30
N ALA A 327 11.98 3.14 -7.58
CA ALA A 327 12.62 4.03 -8.55
C ALA A 327 12.10 3.83 -9.98
N THR A 328 11.80 2.59 -10.35
CA THR A 328 11.22 2.25 -11.66
C THR A 328 9.83 2.87 -11.84
N ILE A 329 8.97 2.75 -10.81
CA ILE A 329 7.64 3.39 -10.80
C ILE A 329 7.81 4.91 -10.87
N ALA A 330 8.62 5.48 -9.98
CA ALA A 330 8.84 6.92 -9.90
C ALA A 330 9.31 7.50 -11.24
N LYS A 331 10.20 6.79 -11.94
CA LYS A 331 10.69 7.19 -13.26
C LYS A 331 9.62 7.06 -14.35
N LYS A 332 8.85 5.97 -14.36
CA LYS A 332 7.74 5.75 -15.31
C LYS A 332 6.72 6.90 -15.23
N TYR A 333 6.39 7.35 -14.02
CA TYR A 333 5.37 8.39 -13.81
C TYR A 333 5.94 9.82 -13.77
N ALA A 334 7.26 10.03 -13.71
CA ALA A 334 7.87 11.36 -13.70
C ALA A 334 7.48 12.20 -14.91
N LEU A 335 7.24 11.54 -16.05
CA LEU A 335 6.84 12.18 -17.30
C LEU A 335 5.32 12.33 -17.46
N SER A 336 4.51 11.66 -16.63
CA SER A 336 3.03 11.64 -16.69
C SER A 336 2.41 12.56 -15.63
N GLY A 337 2.87 13.81 -15.55
CA GLY A 337 2.46 14.77 -14.50
C GLY A 337 3.32 14.70 -13.23
N GLY A 338 4.02 13.59 -13.01
CA GLY A 338 5.13 13.47 -12.06
C GLY A 338 4.78 13.96 -10.65
N LEU A 339 5.67 14.77 -10.09
CA LEU A 339 5.59 15.30 -8.73
C LEU A 339 4.34 16.15 -8.48
N ARG A 340 3.77 16.75 -9.54
CA ARG A 340 2.58 17.62 -9.42
C ARG A 340 1.35 16.80 -9.09
N THR A 341 1.20 15.68 -9.79
CA THR A 341 0.03 14.82 -9.66
C THR A 341 0.12 13.96 -8.41
N TYR A 342 1.32 13.51 -8.03
CA TYR A 342 1.51 12.54 -6.94
C TYR A 342 2.62 12.95 -5.95
N PRO A 343 2.56 14.14 -5.32
CA PRO A 343 3.65 14.64 -4.47
C PRO A 343 3.98 13.74 -3.28
N ARG A 344 2.95 13.14 -2.66
CA ARG A 344 3.10 12.25 -1.52
C ARG A 344 3.77 10.92 -1.89
N PHE A 345 3.36 10.29 -2.99
CA PHE A 345 4.06 9.12 -3.55
C PHE A 345 5.57 9.38 -3.67
N TYR A 346 5.98 10.50 -4.27
CA TYR A 346 7.39 10.82 -4.43
C TYR A 346 8.11 11.06 -3.10
N ASN A 347 7.44 11.71 -2.14
CA ASN A 347 8.00 11.91 -0.80
C ASN A 347 8.38 10.57 -0.17
N PHE A 348 7.45 9.61 -0.14
CA PHE A 348 7.70 8.29 0.47
C PHE A 348 8.66 7.46 -0.36
N ALA A 349 8.54 7.49 -1.70
CA ALA A 349 9.45 6.81 -2.60
C ALA A 349 10.91 7.22 -2.35
N PHE A 350 11.18 8.52 -2.33
CA PHE A 350 12.53 9.03 -2.13
C PHE A 350 13.01 8.90 -0.68
N SER A 351 12.11 8.92 0.31
CA SER A 351 12.47 8.63 1.70
C SER A 351 12.95 7.19 1.88
N ILE A 352 12.23 6.19 1.36
CA ILE A 352 12.66 4.77 1.37
C ILE A 352 14.02 4.60 0.72
N ILE A 353 14.20 5.23 -0.45
CA ILE A 353 15.46 5.19 -1.19
C ILE A 353 16.60 5.84 -0.38
N ALA A 354 16.35 7.00 0.22
CA ALA A 354 17.35 7.72 1.01
C ALA A 354 17.78 6.91 2.23
N LYS A 355 16.84 6.25 2.92
CA LYS A 355 17.12 5.37 4.07
C LYS A 355 17.96 4.16 3.67
N ALA A 356 17.65 3.52 2.54
CA ALA A 356 18.45 2.42 2.00
C ALA A 356 19.89 2.86 1.64
N ILE A 357 20.03 4.03 1.01
CA ILE A 357 21.35 4.63 0.70
C ILE A 357 22.11 4.97 1.98
N GLN A 358 21.44 5.60 2.95
CA GLN A 358 22.03 5.99 4.22
C GLN A 358 22.57 4.78 4.97
N TYR A 359 21.84 3.66 4.97
CA TYR A 359 22.30 2.40 5.54
C TYR A 359 23.62 1.94 4.90
N ASP A 360 23.70 1.86 3.56
CA ASP A 360 24.92 1.45 2.87
C ASP A 360 26.12 2.38 3.21
N LEU A 361 25.87 3.69 3.34
CA LEU A 361 26.90 4.67 3.70
C LEU A 361 27.35 4.55 5.17
N ILE A 362 26.42 4.33 6.10
CA ILE A 362 26.71 4.17 7.53
C ILE A 362 27.48 2.87 7.75
N MET A 363 27.01 1.76 7.19
CA MET A 363 27.65 0.45 7.33
C MET A 363 29.06 0.42 6.76
N ARG A 364 29.30 1.16 5.68
CA ARG A 364 30.64 1.38 5.15
C ARG A 364 31.54 2.13 6.15
N SER A 365 31.00 3.13 6.85
CA SER A 365 31.76 3.98 7.77
C SER A 365 32.06 3.29 9.11
N SER A 366 31.21 2.36 9.56
CA SER A 366 31.33 1.69 10.86
C SER A 366 32.41 0.59 10.90
N SER A 367 33.06 0.29 9.77
CA SER A 367 33.95 -0.87 9.61
C SER A 367 33.26 -2.22 9.86
N GLU A 368 31.93 -2.25 10.02
CA GLU A 368 31.16 -3.48 10.07
C GLU A 368 31.22 -4.16 8.70
N ARG A 369 31.39 -5.48 8.70
CA ARG A 369 31.54 -6.24 7.46
C ARG A 369 30.18 -6.34 6.76
N MET A 370 29.97 -5.53 5.73
CA MET A 370 28.83 -5.67 4.83
C MET A 370 28.99 -6.92 3.94
N GLU A 371 27.98 -7.78 3.93
CA GLU A 371 27.93 -8.94 3.04
C GLU A 371 27.43 -8.57 1.63
N SER A 372 26.51 -7.60 1.53
CA SER A 372 25.93 -7.13 0.27
C SER A 372 25.46 -5.67 0.41
N LEU A 373 25.32 -4.99 -0.73
CA LEU A 373 24.72 -3.65 -0.79
C LEU A 373 23.20 -3.80 -0.75
N VAL A 374 22.53 -2.94 0.01
CA VAL A 374 21.08 -2.83 -0.02
C VAL A 374 20.63 -2.25 -1.36
N VAL A 375 21.38 -1.29 -1.90
CA VAL A 375 21.12 -0.70 -3.21
C VAL A 375 22.24 -1.07 -4.20
N PRO A 376 21.99 -2.00 -5.14
CA PRO A 376 22.94 -2.30 -6.21
C PRO A 376 23.34 -1.03 -6.98
N GLY A 377 24.58 -0.97 -7.45
CA GLY A 377 25.11 0.23 -8.10
C GLY A 377 24.30 0.67 -9.33
N GLU A 378 23.75 -0.27 -10.11
CA GLU A 378 22.88 0.07 -11.25
C GLU A 378 21.57 0.74 -10.82
N ASP A 379 20.99 0.27 -9.72
CA ASP A 379 19.74 0.76 -9.16
C ASP A 379 19.94 2.15 -8.56
N LEU A 380 21.10 2.39 -7.96
CA LEU A 380 21.48 3.72 -7.51
C LEU A 380 21.51 4.72 -8.68
N ILE A 381 22.13 4.37 -9.81
CA ILE A 381 22.13 5.29 -10.96
C ILE A 381 20.72 5.51 -11.51
N LEU A 382 19.88 4.48 -11.54
CA LEU A 382 18.47 4.62 -11.88
C LEU A 382 17.77 5.62 -10.95
N ILE A 383 17.93 5.44 -9.63
CA ILE A 383 17.41 6.32 -8.58
C ILE A 383 17.86 7.77 -8.81
N LEU A 384 19.16 8.01 -8.93
CA LEU A 384 19.73 9.35 -9.09
C LEU A 384 19.23 9.99 -10.40
N SER A 385 19.11 9.20 -11.47
CA SER A 385 18.54 9.66 -12.75
C SER A 385 17.08 10.08 -12.60
N CYS A 386 16.28 9.31 -11.84
CA CYS A 386 14.88 9.62 -11.58
C CYS A 386 14.73 10.93 -10.80
N SER A 387 15.53 11.13 -9.75
CA SER A 387 15.55 12.40 -9.01
C SER A 387 15.92 13.58 -9.91
N ILE A 388 16.91 13.41 -10.79
CA ILE A 388 17.30 14.45 -11.76
C ILE A 388 16.15 14.75 -12.72
N ASP A 389 15.45 13.74 -13.22
CA ASP A 389 14.31 13.92 -14.12
C ASP A 389 13.16 14.68 -13.41
N VAL A 390 12.85 14.34 -12.17
CA VAL A 390 11.87 15.06 -11.33
C VAL A 390 12.28 16.53 -11.16
N LEU A 391 13.53 16.79 -10.77
CA LEU A 391 14.05 18.15 -10.63
C LEU A 391 14.02 18.92 -11.96
N ALA A 392 14.39 18.27 -13.05
CA ALA A 392 14.42 18.87 -14.38
C ALA A 392 13.01 19.23 -14.88
N VAL A 393 12.00 18.42 -14.58
CA VAL A 393 10.60 18.68 -14.97
C VAL A 393 9.96 19.76 -14.09
N HIS A 394 10.17 19.73 -12.78
CA HIS A 394 9.40 20.53 -11.83
C HIS A 394 10.12 21.73 -11.23
N GLY A 395 11.44 21.84 -11.34
CA GLY A 395 12.25 22.84 -10.63
C GLY A 395 12.10 24.31 -11.03
N ASN A 396 11.16 24.65 -11.93
CA ASN A 396 10.89 26.02 -12.38
C ASN A 396 9.48 26.52 -12.10
N ASP A 397 8.60 25.69 -11.54
CA ASP A 397 7.19 26.04 -11.38
C ASP A 397 6.89 26.37 -9.91
N GLU A 398 7.15 27.62 -9.51
CA GLU A 398 6.90 28.08 -8.14
C GLU A 398 5.43 27.90 -7.73
N SER A 399 4.48 28.09 -8.66
CA SER A 399 3.04 28.00 -8.39
C SER A 399 2.56 26.58 -8.10
N THR A 400 3.16 25.58 -8.75
CA THR A 400 2.78 24.18 -8.56
C THR A 400 3.51 23.54 -7.37
N LEU A 401 4.56 24.19 -6.86
CA LEU A 401 5.38 23.62 -5.81
C LEU A 401 4.73 23.70 -4.42
N ASP A 402 3.74 24.53 -4.12
CA ASP A 402 3.33 24.71 -2.72
C ASP A 402 2.86 23.41 -2.02
N LYS A 403 2.12 22.53 -2.73
CA LYS A 403 1.75 21.20 -2.20
C LYS A 403 2.88 20.15 -2.33
N ALA A 404 3.79 20.36 -3.28
CA ALA A 404 4.88 19.44 -3.62
C ALA A 404 6.23 19.82 -3.01
N ARG A 405 6.31 20.95 -2.31
CA ARG A 405 7.55 21.58 -1.84
C ARG A 405 8.32 20.68 -0.88
N PRO A 406 7.68 20.04 0.12
CA PRO A 406 8.40 19.12 1.00
C PRO A 406 9.05 17.97 0.23
N ALA A 407 8.32 17.37 -0.72
CA ALA A 407 8.83 16.30 -1.55
C ALA A 407 9.96 16.78 -2.48
N TYR A 408 9.81 17.96 -3.09
CA TYR A 408 10.81 18.58 -3.93
C TYR A 408 12.10 18.89 -3.16
N ASP A 409 11.98 19.50 -1.98
CA ASP A 409 13.13 19.87 -1.14
C ASP A 409 13.85 18.62 -0.63
N SER A 410 13.10 17.58 -0.22
CA SER A 410 13.64 16.27 0.14
C SER A 410 14.45 15.65 -1.01
N VAL A 411 13.90 15.66 -2.23
CA VAL A 411 14.60 15.20 -3.44
C VAL A 411 15.84 16.03 -3.72
N LYS A 412 15.72 17.35 -3.66
CA LYS A 412 16.81 18.27 -3.99
C LYS A 412 17.98 18.11 -3.02
N GLU A 413 17.74 18.21 -1.72
CA GLU A 413 18.82 18.13 -0.73
C GLU A 413 19.39 16.71 -0.64
N GLY A 414 18.52 15.69 -0.63
CA GLY A 414 18.93 14.29 -0.60
C GLY A 414 19.76 13.88 -1.81
N LEU A 415 19.37 14.32 -3.01
CA LEU A 415 20.08 13.99 -4.25
C LEU A 415 21.52 14.51 -4.23
N LEU A 416 21.74 15.75 -3.79
CA LEU A 416 23.09 16.34 -3.83
C LEU A 416 24.06 15.56 -2.95
N VAL A 417 23.62 15.26 -1.72
CA VAL A 417 24.40 14.49 -0.75
C VAL A 417 24.68 13.10 -1.31
N CYS A 418 23.67 12.43 -1.87
CA CYS A 418 23.82 11.08 -2.41
C CYS A 418 24.78 11.03 -3.61
N VAL A 419 24.62 11.93 -4.60
CA VAL A 419 25.52 11.96 -5.77
C VAL A 419 26.96 12.23 -5.32
N GLN A 420 27.17 13.18 -4.40
CA GLN A 420 28.51 13.50 -3.91
C GLN A 420 29.14 12.32 -3.17
N ALA A 421 28.40 11.68 -2.25
CA ALA A 421 28.90 10.56 -1.47
C ALA A 421 29.35 9.39 -2.35
N TYR A 422 28.56 9.05 -3.38
CA TYR A 422 28.91 7.96 -4.30
C TYR A 422 29.94 8.35 -5.36
N TYR A 423 30.01 9.62 -5.76
CA TYR A 423 31.12 10.14 -6.54
C TYR A 423 32.43 9.95 -5.79
N ASP A 424 32.49 10.38 -4.53
CA ASP A 424 33.68 10.25 -3.68
C ASP A 424 34.02 8.79 -3.39
N TRP A 425 32.99 7.93 -3.22
CA TRP A 425 33.19 6.49 -3.09
C TRP A 425 33.82 5.88 -4.35
N ALA A 426 33.23 6.12 -5.52
CA ALA A 426 33.76 5.61 -6.78
C ALA A 426 35.17 6.14 -7.07
N LEU A 427 35.44 7.40 -6.73
CA LEU A 427 36.75 8.03 -6.88
C LEU A 427 37.79 7.33 -5.99
N LYS A 428 37.45 7.09 -4.72
CA LYS A 428 38.30 6.36 -3.77
C LYS A 428 38.60 4.95 -4.27
N ILE A 429 37.59 4.19 -4.72
CA ILE A 429 37.76 2.84 -5.26
C ILE A 429 38.73 2.86 -6.45
N LYS A 430 38.54 3.78 -7.41
CA LYS A 430 39.40 3.88 -8.60
C LYS A 430 40.83 4.32 -8.30
N GLY A 431 41.05 5.04 -7.19
CA GLY A 431 42.37 5.47 -6.74
C GLY A 431 43.16 4.40 -5.97
N GLN A 432 42.52 3.28 -5.59
CA GLN A 432 43.19 2.21 -4.86
C GLN A 432 44.18 1.41 -5.73
N PRO A 433 45.26 0.86 -5.14
CA PRO A 433 46.14 -0.08 -5.83
C PRO A 433 45.40 -1.30 -6.37
N ARG A 434 45.86 -1.86 -7.50
CA ARG A 434 45.28 -3.09 -8.05
C ARG A 434 45.35 -4.22 -7.02
N GLY A 435 44.20 -4.84 -6.73
CA GLY A 435 44.09 -5.97 -5.81
C GLY A 435 43.65 -5.63 -4.38
N THR A 436 43.57 -4.36 -3.99
CA THR A 436 43.10 -3.97 -2.64
C THR A 436 41.59 -3.73 -2.57
N THR A 437 40.92 -3.61 -3.72
CA THR A 437 39.47 -3.39 -3.79
C THR A 437 38.72 -4.65 -3.36
N THR A 438 37.81 -4.48 -2.41
CA THR A 438 36.95 -5.56 -1.91
C THR A 438 35.97 -6.06 -2.99
N ALA A 439 35.41 -7.25 -2.81
CA ALA A 439 34.39 -7.78 -3.72
C ALA A 439 33.18 -6.82 -3.83
N LEU A 440 32.70 -6.33 -2.69
CA LEU A 440 31.59 -5.37 -2.60
C LEU A 440 31.87 -4.06 -3.37
N GLU A 441 33.06 -3.49 -3.23
CA GLU A 441 33.45 -2.28 -3.95
C GLU A 441 33.55 -2.51 -5.47
N ARG A 442 34.00 -3.69 -5.90
CA ARG A 442 34.00 -4.06 -7.32
C ARG A 442 32.57 -4.19 -7.84
N ASP A 443 31.70 -4.85 -7.09
CA ASP A 443 30.29 -5.05 -7.46
C ASP A 443 29.55 -3.72 -7.54
N LEU A 444 29.77 -2.82 -6.56
CA LEU A 444 29.28 -1.44 -6.60
C LEU A 444 29.72 -0.74 -7.88
N LEU A 445 31.02 -0.74 -8.17
CA LEU A 445 31.57 -0.01 -9.31
C LEU A 445 31.05 -0.57 -10.64
N CYS A 446 31.00 -1.89 -10.79
CA CYS A 446 30.42 -2.56 -11.95
C CYS A 446 28.94 -2.20 -12.11
N GLY A 447 28.16 -2.21 -11.03
CA GLY A 447 26.76 -1.80 -11.04
C GLY A 447 26.58 -0.34 -11.47
N LEU A 448 27.33 0.58 -10.86
CA LEU A 448 27.33 2.00 -11.20
C LEU A 448 27.62 2.20 -12.70
N GLN A 449 28.60 1.48 -13.24
CA GLN A 449 28.95 1.56 -14.65
C GLN A 449 27.82 1.06 -15.57
N ARG A 450 27.17 -0.06 -15.22
CA ARG A 450 26.02 -0.59 -15.98
C ARG A 450 24.86 0.40 -15.97
N GLY A 451 24.47 0.88 -14.79
CA GLY A 451 23.39 1.87 -14.68
C GLY A 451 23.70 3.18 -15.40
N ALA A 452 24.96 3.64 -15.38
CA ALA A 452 25.37 4.85 -16.09
C ALA A 452 25.28 4.71 -17.60
N GLN A 453 25.58 3.53 -18.16
CA GLN A 453 25.42 3.29 -19.60
C GLN A 453 23.96 3.49 -20.06
N GLU A 454 22.99 3.18 -19.20
CA GLU A 454 21.57 3.25 -19.54
C GLU A 454 20.94 4.61 -19.19
N HIS A 455 21.21 5.15 -18.01
CA HIS A 455 20.41 6.25 -17.46
C HIS A 455 21.15 7.59 -17.31
N TRP A 456 22.48 7.62 -17.40
CA TRP A 456 23.25 8.85 -17.18
C TRP A 456 23.02 9.90 -18.27
N TRP A 457 23.10 9.49 -19.54
CA TRP A 457 22.98 10.42 -20.66
C TRP A 457 21.57 11.04 -20.78
N PRO A 458 20.47 10.26 -20.71
CA PRO A 458 19.11 10.83 -20.73
C PRO A 458 18.88 11.88 -19.63
N SER A 459 19.30 11.59 -18.39
CA SER A 459 19.10 12.52 -17.26
C SER A 459 20.01 13.76 -17.36
N LEU A 460 21.25 13.62 -17.86
CA LEU A 460 22.11 14.78 -18.13
C LEU A 460 21.51 15.70 -19.22
N ARG A 461 20.88 15.12 -20.24
CA ARG A 461 20.14 15.88 -21.26
C ARG A 461 18.95 16.62 -20.65
N ALA A 462 18.15 15.94 -19.83
CA ALA A 462 17.01 16.54 -19.14
C ALA A 462 17.45 17.74 -18.29
N LEU A 463 18.51 17.57 -17.51
CA LEU A 463 19.09 18.62 -16.67
C LEU A 463 19.62 19.80 -17.50
N THR A 464 20.27 19.52 -18.64
CA THR A 464 20.74 20.58 -19.56
C THR A 464 19.58 21.36 -20.17
N ALA A 465 18.49 20.68 -20.54
CA ALA A 465 17.29 21.31 -21.05
C ALA A 465 16.58 22.15 -19.97
N ALA A 466 16.48 21.63 -18.75
CA ALA A 466 15.96 22.37 -17.60
C ALA A 466 16.77 23.64 -17.36
N LYS A 467 18.10 23.54 -17.27
CA LYS A 467 19.00 24.69 -17.09
C LYS A 467 18.76 25.81 -18.11
N ARG A 468 18.50 25.47 -19.38
CA ARG A 468 18.20 26.46 -20.43
C ARG A 468 16.86 27.17 -20.19
N ARG A 469 15.86 26.46 -19.65
CA ARG A 469 14.55 27.03 -19.30
C ARG A 469 14.63 27.96 -18.08
N CYS A 470 15.58 27.74 -17.17
CA CYS A 470 15.71 28.51 -15.92
C CYS A 470 16.38 29.90 -16.06
N GLU A 471 16.79 30.34 -17.27
CA GLU A 471 17.54 31.60 -17.50
C GLU A 471 18.73 31.85 -16.53
N GLY A 472 19.37 30.78 -16.05
CA GLY A 472 20.51 30.89 -15.13
C GLY A 472 20.18 31.19 -13.66
N ARG A 473 18.89 31.26 -13.27
CA ARG A 473 18.47 31.55 -11.90
C ARG A 473 18.68 30.39 -10.92
N ASN A 474 18.75 29.15 -11.41
CA ASN A 474 18.86 27.97 -10.55
C ASN A 474 20.34 27.50 -10.41
N LYS A 475 21.04 28.05 -9.40
CA LYS A 475 22.43 27.69 -9.07
C LYS A 475 22.59 26.20 -8.76
N ASP A 476 21.58 25.59 -8.15
CA ASP A 476 21.61 24.18 -7.74
C ASP A 476 21.64 23.27 -8.97
N MET A 477 20.81 23.54 -9.99
CA MET A 477 20.82 22.78 -11.25
C MET A 477 22.18 22.84 -11.96
N ALA A 478 22.88 23.98 -11.86
CA ALA A 478 24.24 24.10 -12.41
C ALA A 478 25.27 23.28 -11.62
N LYS A 479 25.17 23.28 -10.29
CA LYS A 479 25.99 22.45 -9.39
C LYS A 479 25.77 20.97 -9.67
N PHE A 480 24.50 20.53 -9.71
CA PHE A 480 24.10 19.18 -10.08
C PHE A 480 24.61 18.78 -11.46
N GLY A 481 24.44 19.64 -12.46
CA GLY A 481 24.87 19.32 -13.82
C GLY A 481 26.37 19.12 -13.94
N THR A 482 27.15 19.88 -13.15
CA THR A 482 28.60 19.73 -13.10
C THR A 482 28.99 18.43 -12.41
N LEU A 483 28.41 18.15 -11.24
CA LEU A 483 28.68 16.94 -10.47
C LEU A 483 28.26 15.68 -11.23
N TRP A 484 27.06 15.64 -11.78
CA TRP A 484 26.53 14.51 -12.55
C TRP A 484 27.35 14.24 -13.82
N LYS A 485 27.78 15.30 -14.52
CA LYS A 485 28.70 15.18 -15.65
C LYS A 485 30.04 14.58 -15.23
N GLY A 486 30.61 15.06 -14.13
CA GLY A 486 31.85 14.52 -13.56
C GLY A 486 31.71 13.06 -13.16
N PHE A 487 30.58 12.68 -12.57
CA PHE A 487 30.32 11.32 -12.15
C PHE A 487 30.24 10.34 -13.31
N GLY A 488 29.52 10.67 -14.39
CA GLY A 488 29.52 9.83 -15.59
C GLY A 488 30.90 9.68 -16.21
N ALA A 489 31.68 10.77 -16.30
CA ALA A 489 33.05 10.70 -16.79
C ALA A 489 33.92 9.79 -15.91
N LEU A 490 33.79 9.89 -14.58
CA LEU A 490 34.45 9.01 -13.62
C LEU A 490 34.06 7.55 -13.87
N LEU A 491 32.80 7.25 -14.19
CA LEU A 491 32.33 5.89 -14.49
C LEU A 491 32.72 5.38 -15.90
N GLY A 492 33.27 6.24 -16.75
CA GLY A 492 33.72 5.90 -18.10
C GLY A 492 32.76 6.28 -19.22
N CYS A 493 31.70 7.05 -18.92
CA CYS A 493 30.80 7.59 -19.93
C CYS A 493 31.47 8.75 -20.67
N ASN A 494 31.41 8.72 -22.01
CA ASN A 494 31.94 9.79 -22.85
C ASN A 494 30.78 10.58 -23.47
N ILE A 495 30.67 11.87 -23.14
CA ILE A 495 29.58 12.75 -23.60
C ILE A 495 29.38 12.70 -25.13
N LYS A 496 30.47 12.73 -25.90
CA LYS A 496 30.39 12.75 -27.36
C LYS A 496 29.85 11.41 -27.87
N ARG A 497 30.40 10.30 -27.38
CA ARG A 497 29.96 8.95 -27.74
C ARG A 497 28.50 8.70 -27.37
N GLU A 498 28.08 9.10 -26.17
CA GLU A 498 26.72 8.93 -25.68
C GLU A 498 25.73 9.80 -26.47
N ARG A 499 26.10 11.04 -26.79
CA ARG A 499 25.32 11.91 -27.68
C ARG A 499 25.16 11.30 -29.07
N ASP A 500 26.22 10.76 -29.65
CA ASP A 500 26.19 10.16 -30.98
C ASP A 500 25.34 8.87 -30.99
N ARG A 501 25.45 8.04 -29.94
CA ARG A 501 24.61 6.85 -29.72
C ARG A 501 23.14 7.23 -29.65
N ASP A 502 22.78 8.16 -28.79
CA ASP A 502 21.41 8.65 -28.61
C ASP A 502 20.85 9.31 -29.86
N ALA A 503 21.65 10.10 -30.60
CA ALA A 503 21.25 10.64 -31.89
C ALA A 503 21.00 9.56 -32.94
N SER A 504 21.82 8.49 -32.94
CA SER A 504 21.65 7.33 -33.82
C SER A 504 20.39 6.52 -33.46
N GLU A 505 20.13 6.28 -32.18
CA GLU A 505 18.92 5.62 -31.69
C GLU A 505 17.66 6.44 -32.02
N ALA A 506 17.69 7.75 -31.78
CA ALA A 506 16.61 8.66 -32.11
C ALA A 506 16.36 8.75 -33.62
N ALA A 507 17.39 8.56 -34.45
CA ALA A 507 17.25 8.51 -35.91
C ALA A 507 16.43 7.30 -36.41
N ASN A 508 16.30 6.27 -35.58
CA ASN A 508 15.57 5.04 -35.88
C ASN A 508 14.20 4.97 -35.17
N ARG A 509 13.79 5.99 -34.41
CA ARG A 509 12.47 6.03 -33.74
C ARG A 509 11.63 7.21 -34.19
N CYS A 510 10.32 7.01 -34.31
CA CYS A 510 9.40 8.10 -34.59
C CYS A 510 9.23 8.97 -33.33
N VAL A 511 9.29 10.29 -33.49
CA VAL A 511 9.09 11.21 -32.37
C VAL A 511 7.66 11.18 -31.81
N ARG A 512 6.68 10.71 -32.58
CA ARG A 512 5.27 10.72 -32.22
C ARG A 512 4.93 9.61 -31.24
N ILE A 513 4.48 9.94 -30.03
CA ILE A 513 4.27 9.00 -28.92
C ILE A 513 3.28 7.89 -29.28
N GLU A 514 2.22 8.20 -30.02
CA GLU A 514 1.20 7.21 -30.41
C GLU A 514 1.65 6.27 -31.54
N CYS A 515 2.79 6.54 -32.18
CA CYS A 515 3.29 5.71 -33.27
C CYS A 515 3.94 4.43 -32.73
N GLU A 516 3.68 3.28 -33.34
CA GLU A 516 4.34 2.00 -32.98
C GLU A 516 5.88 2.08 -33.04
N TYR A 517 6.42 2.88 -33.95
CA TYR A 517 7.86 3.10 -34.14
C TYR A 517 8.44 4.13 -33.16
N HIS A 518 7.66 4.67 -32.24
CA HIS A 518 8.20 5.48 -31.14
C HIS A 518 8.99 4.63 -30.16
N ARG A 519 8.45 3.44 -29.86
CA ARG A 519 9.04 2.49 -28.91
C ARG A 519 9.90 1.43 -29.61
N LYS A 520 9.61 1.13 -30.88
CA LYS A 520 10.35 0.14 -31.66
C LYS A 520 11.21 0.82 -32.72
N PRO A 521 12.43 0.33 -32.98
CA PRO A 521 13.20 0.80 -34.13
C PRO A 521 12.42 0.54 -35.41
N ALA A 522 12.34 1.53 -36.28
CA ALA A 522 11.70 1.38 -37.58
C ALA A 522 12.58 0.57 -38.54
N GLU A 523 11.97 -0.39 -39.23
CA GLU A 523 12.65 -1.16 -40.28
C GLU A 523 12.98 -0.30 -41.51
N LYS A 524 12.17 0.75 -41.74
CA LYS A 524 12.33 1.71 -42.82
C LYS A 524 13.02 2.99 -42.34
N ARG A 525 13.77 3.61 -43.25
CA ARG A 525 14.41 4.91 -43.00
C ARG A 525 13.36 5.98 -42.67
N LEU A 526 13.48 6.59 -41.51
CA LEU A 526 12.59 7.65 -41.05
C LEU A 526 12.83 8.98 -41.79
N LEU A 527 11.77 9.75 -41.96
CA LEU A 527 11.80 11.10 -42.52
C LEU A 527 12.32 12.07 -41.46
N ARG A 528 13.46 12.71 -41.73
CA ARG A 528 14.01 13.77 -40.87
C ARG A 528 13.36 15.10 -41.19
N CYS A 529 12.77 15.77 -40.18
CA CYS A 529 12.24 17.12 -40.36
C CYS A 529 13.37 18.12 -40.60
N LYS A 530 13.26 18.92 -41.66
CA LYS A 530 14.26 19.93 -42.04
C LYS A 530 14.39 21.07 -41.00
N GLY A 531 13.34 21.33 -40.21
CA GLY A 531 13.32 22.38 -39.19
C GLY A 531 13.91 21.92 -37.86
N CYS A 532 13.22 21.01 -37.16
CA CYS A 532 13.59 20.58 -35.81
C CYS A 532 14.55 19.38 -35.76
N GLY A 533 14.81 18.71 -36.90
CA GLY A 533 15.76 17.61 -36.98
C GLY A 533 15.30 16.28 -36.40
N VAL A 534 14.06 16.18 -35.90
CA VAL A 534 13.45 14.92 -35.38
C VAL A 534 12.99 14.01 -36.53
N PHE A 535 12.68 12.76 -36.21
CA PHE A 535 12.39 11.71 -37.19
C PHE A 535 10.94 11.21 -37.12
N TYR A 536 10.34 10.95 -38.29
CA TYR A 536 8.95 10.50 -38.45
C TYR A 536 8.87 9.27 -39.35
N CYS A 537 7.98 8.32 -39.05
CA CYS A 537 7.83 7.10 -39.87
C CYS A 537 7.03 7.32 -41.16
N SER A 538 6.27 8.40 -41.25
CA SER A 538 5.47 8.77 -42.40
C SER A 538 5.27 10.29 -42.44
N ARG A 539 4.80 10.79 -43.59
CA ARG A 539 4.35 12.19 -43.69
C ARG A 539 3.19 12.45 -42.75
N ASP A 540 2.30 11.49 -42.55
CA ASP A 540 1.16 11.62 -41.63
C ASP A 540 1.62 11.81 -40.18
N CYS A 541 2.64 11.07 -39.73
CA CYS A 541 3.23 11.33 -38.41
C CYS A 541 3.92 12.70 -38.34
N GLN A 542 4.44 13.22 -39.45
CA GLN A 542 5.07 14.55 -39.53
C GLN A 542 4.05 15.70 -39.53
N VAL A 543 2.92 15.54 -40.23
CA VAL A 543 1.93 16.62 -40.44
C VAL A 543 0.70 16.51 -39.55
N ALA A 544 0.49 15.38 -38.88
CA ALA A 544 -0.56 15.28 -37.88
C ALA A 544 -0.28 16.31 -36.80
N PHE A 545 -0.97 17.43 -36.92
CA PHE A 545 -1.08 18.42 -35.89
C PHE A 545 -1.57 17.67 -34.67
N VAL A 546 -0.76 17.71 -33.60
CA VAL A 546 -1.32 17.47 -32.28
C VAL A 546 -2.22 18.68 -32.07
N PHE A 547 -3.52 18.52 -32.36
CA PHE A 547 -4.51 19.19 -31.54
C PHE A 547 -4.26 18.63 -30.15
N ILE A 548 -3.32 19.24 -29.44
CA ILE A 548 -3.47 19.37 -27.99
C ILE A 548 -4.62 20.38 -27.89
N GLU A 549 -5.84 19.95 -28.25
CA GLU A 549 -7.01 20.56 -27.65
C GLU A 549 -6.74 20.48 -26.17
N ASP A 550 -6.84 21.65 -25.54
CA ASP A 550 -6.83 21.83 -24.11
C ASP A 550 -7.29 20.55 -23.43
N ILE A 551 -6.37 19.88 -22.73
CA ILE A 551 -6.78 19.00 -21.65
C ILE A 551 -7.55 19.94 -20.73
N GLY A 552 -8.87 19.91 -20.90
CA GLY A 552 -9.78 20.85 -20.29
C GLY A 552 -9.58 20.81 -18.79
N TYR A 553 -9.07 21.92 -18.26
CA TYR A 553 -9.55 22.43 -17.00
C TYR A 553 -11.00 22.86 -17.24
N ALA A 554 -11.90 21.88 -17.24
CA ALA A 554 -13.32 22.13 -16.97
C ALA A 554 -13.47 22.06 -15.45
N ASP A 555 -14.02 23.14 -14.90
CA ASP A 555 -14.28 23.39 -13.47
C ASP A 555 -14.96 22.23 -12.72
#